data_AF-A0A942RNN5-F1
#
_entry.id   AF-A0A942RNN5-F1
#
_cell.length_a   1.000
_cell.length_b   1.000
_cell.length_c   1.000
_cell.angle_alpha   90.00
_cell.angle_beta   90.00
_cell.angle_gamma   90.00
#
_symmetry.space_group_name_H-M   'P 1'
#
loop_
_entity.id
_entity.type
_entity.pdbx_description
1 polymer ?
#
loop_
_entity_poly.entity_id
_entity_poly.type
_entity_poly.pdbx_seq_one_letter_code
_entity_poly.pdbx_strand_id
1 'polypeptide(L)'
;MRITRAVVPNMFTTLNMFCGFLSITYSVKNDVMNAVIFILLGAVFDSLDGVMARLTKSSSKFGVEFDSLSDVVTFGVAPSFLVYQYQFNTWGSLGLLISSLPMICGGIRLARFNVQLSGFDKDYFNGMPIPAQAAIVCSFLATDFEKLF
;
A
#
# COMPACT_ATOMS: atom_id res chain seq x y z
N MET A 1 -1.41 28.75 -17.59
CA MET A 1 -0.98 27.54 -16.87
C MET A 1 -2.00 26.43 -17.16
N ARG A 2 -1.75 25.56 -18.15
CA ARG A 2 -2.70 24.48 -18.49
C ARG A 2 -2.55 23.39 -17.43
N ILE A 3 -3.52 23.25 -16.54
CA ILE A 3 -3.59 22.14 -15.60
C ILE A 3 -3.82 20.87 -16.43
N THR A 4 -2.76 20.09 -16.65
CA THR A 4 -2.82 18.82 -17.36
C THR A 4 -3.72 17.87 -16.57
N ARG A 5 -4.69 17.23 -17.23
CA ARG A 5 -5.73 16.37 -16.59
C ARG A 5 -5.17 15.27 -15.66
N ALA A 6 -3.88 14.95 -15.77
CA ALA A 6 -3.15 13.99 -14.94
C ALA A 6 -2.75 14.50 -13.54
N VAL A 7 -2.91 15.78 -13.23
CA VAL A 7 -2.56 16.31 -11.90
C VAL A 7 -3.53 15.79 -10.82
N VAL A 8 -4.80 15.63 -11.16
CA VAL A 8 -5.85 15.24 -10.19
C VAL A 8 -5.63 13.81 -9.66
N PRO A 9 -5.42 12.77 -10.50
CA PRO A 9 -5.13 11.43 -10.00
C PRO A 9 -3.84 11.39 -9.17
N ASN A 10 -2.76 12.04 -9.64
CA ASN A 10 -1.48 12.02 -8.93
C ASN A 10 -1.53 12.67 -7.54
N MET A 11 -2.45 13.63 -7.31
CA MET A 11 -2.65 14.20 -5.97
C MET A 11 -3.22 13.16 -5.00
N PHE A 12 -4.18 12.34 -5.45
CA PHE A 12 -4.74 11.26 -4.63
C PHE A 12 -3.71 10.16 -4.37
N THR A 13 -2.89 9.81 -5.36
CA THR A 13 -1.76 8.89 -5.17
C THR A 13 -0.75 9.42 -4.14
N THR A 14 -0.49 10.74 -4.15
CA THR A 14 0.37 11.37 -3.14
C THR A 14 -0.25 11.30 -1.75
N LEU A 15 -1.58 11.46 -1.64
CA LEU A 15 -2.30 11.30 -0.38
C LEU A 15 -2.27 9.85 0.13
N ASN A 16 -2.41 8.87 -0.77
CA ASN A 16 -2.22 7.45 -0.44
C ASN A 16 -0.83 7.24 0.19
N MET A 17 0.24 7.67 -0.49
CA MET A 17 1.61 7.55 0.02
C MET A 17 1.81 8.27 1.37
N PHE A 18 1.19 9.43 1.56
CA PHE A 18 1.22 10.17 2.82
C PHE A 18 0.54 9.39 3.96
N CYS A 19 -0.58 8.72 3.68
CA CYS A 19 -1.21 7.82 4.64
C CYS A 19 -0.30 6.65 5.04
N GLY A 20 0.43 6.06 4.09
CA GLY A 20 1.44 5.05 4.39
C GLY A 20 2.53 5.57 5.35
N PHE A 21 3.03 6.78 5.11
CA PHE A 21 4.01 7.43 5.99
C PHE A 21 3.47 7.71 7.40
N LEU A 22 2.22 8.19 7.50
CA LEU A 22 1.56 8.38 8.80
C LEU A 22 1.41 7.06 9.53
N SER A 23 0.98 6.00 8.86
CA SER A 23 0.83 4.67 9.47
C SER A 23 2.14 4.17 10.08
N ILE A 24 3.27 4.31 9.37
CA ILE A 24 4.60 3.96 9.90
C ILE A 24 4.93 4.80 11.14
N THR A 25 4.63 6.10 11.12
CA THR A 25 4.89 7.00 12.25
C THR A 25 4.08 6.61 13.49
N TYR A 26 2.80 6.25 13.33
CA TYR A 26 1.96 5.77 14.44
C TYR A 26 2.38 4.36 14.91
N SER A 27 2.89 3.52 14.01
CA SER A 27 3.47 2.22 14.36
C SER A 27 4.68 2.36 15.30
N VAL A 28 5.53 3.36 15.09
CA VAL A 28 6.66 3.66 16.01
C VAL A 28 6.17 4.06 17.40
N LYS A 29 5.02 4.74 17.48
CA LYS A 29 4.39 5.15 18.75
C LYS A 29 3.62 4.01 19.44
N ASN A 30 3.66 2.79 18.90
CA ASN A 30 2.83 1.65 19.34
C ASN A 30 1.32 1.92 19.29
N ASP A 31 0.89 2.87 18.48
CA ASP A 31 -0.52 3.20 18.28
C ASP A 31 -1.06 2.40 17.08
N VAL A 32 -1.36 1.14 17.35
CA VAL A 32 -1.76 0.15 16.35
C VAL A 32 -3.07 0.56 15.66
N MET A 33 -4.03 1.08 16.42
CA MET A 33 -5.35 1.44 15.90
C MET A 33 -5.24 2.56 14.87
N ASN A 34 -4.52 3.64 15.19
CA ASN A 34 -4.33 4.73 14.24
C ASN A 34 -3.49 4.29 13.04
N ALA A 35 -2.46 3.45 13.23
CA ALA A 35 -1.67 2.92 12.14
C ALA A 35 -2.51 2.10 11.14
N VAL A 36 -3.42 1.24 11.63
CA VAL A 36 -4.37 0.49 10.81
C VAL A 36 -5.34 1.42 10.07
N ILE A 37 -5.90 2.40 10.77
CA ILE A 37 -6.83 3.38 10.17
C ILE A 37 -6.17 4.10 9.00
N PHE A 38 -4.90 4.53 9.13
CA PHE A 38 -4.20 5.19 8.03
C PHE A 38 -3.93 4.27 6.84
N ILE A 39 -3.66 2.98 7.04
CA ILE A 39 -3.53 2.01 5.92
C ILE A 39 -4.87 1.88 5.18
N LEU A 40 -5.97 1.78 5.92
CA LEU A 40 -7.31 1.71 5.32
C LEU A 40 -7.69 3.01 4.59
N LEU A 41 -7.33 4.16 5.15
CA LEU A 41 -7.51 5.46 4.50
C LEU A 41 -6.71 5.56 3.19
N GLY A 42 -5.49 5.02 3.18
CA GLY A 42 -4.69 4.88 1.96
C GLY A 42 -5.40 4.07 0.87
N ALA A 43 -6.05 2.96 1.24
CA ALA A 43 -6.84 2.13 0.30
C ALA A 43 -8.02 2.90 -0.30
N VAL A 44 -8.63 3.80 0.46
CA VAL A 44 -9.67 4.69 -0.06
C VAL A 44 -9.07 5.64 -1.11
N PHE A 45 -7.94 6.28 -0.82
CA PHE A 45 -7.31 7.21 -1.77
C PHE A 45 -6.80 6.53 -3.05
N ASP A 46 -6.23 5.33 -2.92
CA ASP A 46 -5.86 4.45 -4.05
C ASP A 46 -7.08 4.13 -4.93
N SER A 47 -8.19 3.70 -4.32
CA SER A 47 -9.40 3.43 -5.10
C SER A 47 -9.95 4.67 -5.83
N LEU A 48 -9.81 5.85 -5.21
CA LEU A 48 -10.26 7.12 -5.79
C LEU A 48 -9.36 7.57 -6.93
N ASP A 49 -8.04 7.41 -6.84
CA ASP A 49 -7.12 7.81 -7.91
C ASP A 49 -7.31 6.96 -9.18
N GLY A 50 -7.55 5.66 -9.02
CA GLY A 50 -7.79 4.72 -10.11
C GLY A 50 -9.17 4.93 -10.75
N VAL A 51 -10.17 5.38 -9.99
CA VAL A 51 -11.46 5.83 -10.55
C VAL A 51 -11.29 7.14 -11.30
N MET A 52 -10.58 8.11 -10.73
CA MET A 52 -10.37 9.42 -11.35
C MET A 52 -9.55 9.31 -12.64
N ALA A 53 -8.49 8.51 -12.67
CA ALA A 53 -7.67 8.28 -13.86
C ALA A 53 -8.47 7.68 -15.03
N ARG A 54 -9.43 6.79 -14.73
CA ARG A 54 -10.35 6.21 -15.72
C ARG A 54 -11.35 7.25 -16.23
N LEU A 55 -11.92 8.06 -15.34
CA LEU A 55 -12.91 9.09 -15.68
C LEU A 55 -12.30 10.24 -16.49
N THR A 56 -11.09 10.70 -16.15
CA THR A 56 -10.41 11.81 -16.83
C THR A 56 -9.73 11.40 -18.13
N LYS A 57 -9.70 10.09 -18.46
CA LYS A 57 -8.91 9.49 -19.55
C LYS A 57 -7.44 9.94 -19.50
N SER A 58 -6.92 10.22 -18.31
CA SER A 58 -5.58 10.77 -18.09
C SER A 58 -4.60 9.73 -17.56
N SER A 59 -4.72 8.48 -18.04
CA SER A 59 -3.78 7.41 -17.74
C SER A 59 -2.42 7.72 -18.38
N SER A 60 -1.47 8.17 -17.58
CA SER A 60 -0.08 8.43 -17.97
C SER A 60 0.82 7.28 -17.50
N LYS A 61 1.84 6.92 -18.28
CA LYS A 61 2.87 5.95 -17.86
C LYS A 61 3.49 6.33 -16.51
N PHE A 62 3.70 7.63 -16.28
CA PHE A 62 4.19 8.12 -15.01
C PHE A 62 3.22 7.85 -13.85
N GLY A 63 1.91 8.04 -14.07
CA GLY A 63 0.90 7.83 -13.03
C GLY A 63 0.82 6.37 -12.59
N VAL A 64 0.92 5.44 -13.55
CA VAL A 64 0.93 3.98 -13.26
C VAL A 64 2.14 3.58 -12.41
N GLU A 65 3.34 4.09 -12.75
CA GLU A 65 4.53 3.80 -11.94
C GLU A 65 4.47 4.48 -10.56
N PHE A 66 3.93 5.70 -10.50
CA PHE A 66 3.78 6.44 -9.25
C PHE A 66 2.79 5.78 -8.29
N ASP A 67 1.67 5.28 -8.82
CA ASP A 67 0.67 4.49 -8.12
C ASP A 67 1.27 3.23 -7.49
N SER A 68 2.02 2.47 -8.29
CA SER A 68 2.71 1.27 -7.81
C SER A 68 3.75 1.56 -6.71
N LEU A 69 4.46 2.69 -6.79
CA LEU A 69 5.39 3.09 -5.73
C LEU A 69 4.65 3.47 -4.45
N SER A 70 3.53 4.19 -4.57
CA SER A 70 2.67 4.53 -3.44
C SER A 70 2.11 3.28 -2.77
N ASP A 71 1.63 2.31 -3.56
CA ASP A 71 1.12 1.03 -3.07
C ASP A 71 2.15 0.23 -2.28
N VAL A 72 3.40 0.17 -2.76
CA VAL A 72 4.47 -0.50 -2.02
C VAL A 72 4.66 0.14 -0.65
N VAL A 73 4.59 1.47 -0.54
CA VAL A 73 4.76 2.17 0.75
C VAL A 73 3.56 1.92 1.66
N THR A 74 2.34 2.14 1.18
CA THR A 74 1.14 2.11 2.03
C THR A 74 0.66 0.71 2.36
N PHE A 75 0.77 -0.23 1.43
CA PHE A 75 0.23 -1.59 1.59
C PHE A 75 1.31 -2.66 1.69
N GLY A 76 2.55 -2.35 1.34
CA GLY A 76 3.70 -3.23 1.57
C GLY A 76 4.40 -2.87 2.86
N VAL A 77 5.10 -1.72 2.87
CA VAL A 77 6.00 -1.29 3.95
C VAL A 77 5.23 -1.03 5.23
N ALA A 78 4.15 -0.24 5.19
CA ALA A 78 3.44 0.16 6.41
C ALA A 78 2.87 -1.03 7.21
N PRO A 79 2.12 -1.99 6.64
CA PRO A 79 1.65 -3.16 7.38
C PRO A 79 2.80 -4.09 7.80
N SER A 80 3.83 -4.28 6.96
CA SER A 80 5.03 -5.06 7.33
C SER A 80 5.73 -4.47 8.55
N PHE A 81 5.89 -3.15 8.58
CA PHE A 81 6.51 -2.44 9.69
C PHE A 81 5.64 -2.44 10.94
N LEU A 82 4.32 -2.32 10.79
CA LEU A 82 3.39 -2.40 11.91
C LEU A 82 3.44 -3.78 12.59
N VAL A 83 3.45 -4.87 11.80
CA VAL A 83 3.62 -6.24 12.32
C VAL A 83 4.95 -6.40 13.05
N TYR A 84 6.03 -5.83 12.48
CA TYR A 84 7.34 -5.84 13.12
C TYR A 84 7.29 -5.18 14.51
N GLN A 85 6.75 -3.97 14.58
CA GLN A 85 6.70 -3.20 15.82
C GLN A 85 5.80 -3.85 16.88
N TYR A 86 4.67 -4.42 16.46
CA TYR A 86 3.69 -4.98 17.38
C TYR A 86 4.17 -6.27 18.07
N GLN A 87 4.71 -7.23 17.28
CA GLN A 87 4.95 -8.58 17.81
C GLN A 87 6.40 -9.09 17.64
N PHE A 88 7.13 -8.61 16.64
CA PHE A 88 8.40 -9.22 16.23
C PHE A 88 9.65 -8.40 16.61
N ASN A 89 9.50 -7.25 17.27
CA ASN A 89 10.62 -6.42 17.70
C ASN A 89 11.61 -7.20 18.60
N THR A 90 11.09 -8.08 19.47
CA THR A 90 11.91 -8.88 20.40
C THR A 90 12.62 -10.08 19.74
N TRP A 91 12.29 -10.43 18.49
CA TRP A 91 12.81 -11.61 17.79
C TRP A 91 14.10 -11.32 17.01
N GLY A 92 14.64 -10.09 17.12
CA GLY A 92 15.89 -9.69 16.46
C GLY A 92 15.81 -9.80 14.93
N SER A 93 16.86 -10.34 14.31
CA SER A 93 16.98 -10.45 12.84
C SER A 93 15.92 -11.33 12.20
N LEU A 94 15.43 -12.37 12.89
CA LEU A 94 14.37 -13.24 12.38
C LEU A 94 13.03 -12.52 12.30
N GLY A 95 12.73 -11.69 13.30
CA GLY A 95 11.52 -10.87 13.32
C GLY A 95 11.47 -9.90 12.13
N LEU A 96 12.61 -9.29 11.80
CA LEU A 96 12.75 -8.38 10.66
C LEU A 96 12.57 -9.10 9.32
N LEU A 97 13.11 -10.32 9.19
CA LEU A 97 12.97 -11.11 7.96
C LEU A 97 11.51 -11.49 7.74
N ILE A 98 10.85 -12.07 8.75
CA ILE A 98 9.45 -12.53 8.65
C ILE A 98 8.50 -11.35 8.37
N SER A 99 8.64 -10.24 9.10
CA SER A 99 7.78 -9.08 8.94
C SER A 99 7.92 -8.39 7.58
N SER A 100 9.10 -8.49 6.94
CA SER A 100 9.36 -7.90 5.62
C SER A 100 8.80 -8.69 4.44
N LEU A 101 8.41 -9.96 4.62
CA LEU A 101 7.95 -10.83 3.53
C LEU A 101 6.74 -10.26 2.76
N PRO A 102 5.67 -9.72 3.41
CA PRO A 102 4.55 -9.13 2.70
C PRO A 102 4.98 -7.99 1.76
N MET A 103 5.84 -7.09 2.24
CA MET A 103 6.43 -6.01 1.44
C MET A 103 7.22 -6.54 0.24
N ILE A 104 8.11 -7.52 0.44
CA ILE A 104 8.95 -8.07 -0.64
C ILE A 104 8.09 -8.76 -1.71
N CYS A 105 7.17 -9.63 -1.27
CA CYS A 105 6.28 -10.34 -2.18
C CYS A 105 5.33 -9.38 -2.94
N GLY A 106 4.79 -8.38 -2.24
CA GLY A 106 3.95 -7.34 -2.83
C GLY A 106 4.71 -6.53 -3.88
N GLY A 107 5.92 -6.06 -3.56
CA GLY A 107 6.75 -5.29 -4.49
C GLY A 107 7.10 -6.07 -5.76
N ILE A 108 7.48 -7.34 -5.65
CA ILE A 108 7.76 -8.21 -6.81
C ILE A 108 6.50 -8.37 -7.68
N ARG A 109 5.32 -8.52 -7.07
CA ARG A 109 4.05 -8.64 -7.78
C ARG A 109 3.74 -7.37 -8.58
N LEU A 110 3.88 -6.19 -7.99
CA LEU A 110 3.65 -4.90 -8.68
C LEU A 110 4.64 -4.68 -9.81
N ALA A 111 5.92 -4.97 -9.58
CA ALA A 111 6.93 -4.84 -10.63
C ALA A 111 6.62 -5.74 -11.83
N ARG A 112 6.19 -6.98 -11.60
CA ARG A 112 5.74 -7.88 -12.69
C ARG A 112 4.52 -7.33 -13.42
N PHE A 113 3.56 -6.78 -12.70
CA PHE A 113 2.35 -6.19 -13.26
C PHE A 113 2.67 -4.97 -14.16
N ASN A 114 3.57 -4.08 -13.73
CA ASN A 114 3.97 -2.90 -14.53
C ASN A 114 4.72 -3.27 -15.82
N VAL A 115 5.56 -4.31 -15.77
CA VAL A 115 6.26 -4.82 -16.95
C VAL A 115 5.28 -5.48 -17.95
N GLN A 116 4.31 -6.26 -17.47
CA GLN A 116 3.27 -6.88 -18.31
C GLN A 116 2.34 -5.84 -18.95
N LEU A 117 2.05 -4.72 -18.27
CA LEU A 117 1.32 -3.60 -18.85
C LEU A 117 2.07 -2.92 -20.00
N SER A 118 3.41 -3.02 -20.03
CA SER A 118 4.28 -2.34 -20.99
C SER A 118 4.68 -3.21 -22.20
N GLY A 119 4.58 -4.54 -22.10
CA GLY A 119 4.98 -5.48 -23.16
C GLY A 119 3.97 -6.60 -23.37
N PHE A 120 3.37 -6.61 -24.57
CA PHE A 120 2.62 -7.69 -25.26
C PHE A 120 1.62 -8.55 -24.46
N ASP A 121 0.40 -8.60 -25.02
CA ASP A 121 -0.78 -9.41 -24.68
C ASP A 121 -1.47 -9.18 -23.33
N LYS A 122 -2.60 -8.46 -23.42
CA LYS A 122 -3.58 -8.22 -22.37
C LYS A 122 -4.49 -9.43 -22.20
N ASP A 123 -4.01 -10.52 -21.64
CA ASP A 123 -4.91 -11.58 -21.20
C ASP A 123 -4.50 -12.03 -19.79
N TYR A 124 -5.33 -11.65 -18.81
CA TYR A 124 -5.33 -12.04 -17.39
C TYR A 124 -4.45 -11.22 -16.43
N PHE A 125 -5.14 -10.45 -15.58
CA PHE A 125 -4.62 -9.95 -14.30
C PHE A 125 -4.33 -11.16 -13.40
N ASN A 126 -3.06 -11.55 -13.27
CA ASN A 126 -2.66 -12.69 -12.45
C ASN A 126 -2.09 -12.22 -11.10
N GLY A 127 -2.90 -12.31 -10.04
CA GLY A 127 -2.44 -12.17 -8.66
C GLY A 127 -3.43 -11.49 -7.72
N MET A 128 -3.20 -11.64 -6.41
CA MET A 128 -4.02 -11.06 -5.35
C MET A 128 -3.71 -9.56 -5.17
N PRO A 129 -4.71 -8.65 -5.18
CA PRO A 129 -4.50 -7.22 -4.92
C PRO A 129 -3.77 -6.98 -3.60
N ILE A 130 -2.75 -6.13 -3.64
CA ILE A 130 -1.96 -5.74 -2.47
C ILE A 130 -2.77 -4.99 -1.41
N PRO A 131 -3.76 -4.15 -1.76
CA PRO A 131 -4.68 -3.59 -0.77
C PRO A 131 -5.43 -4.69 0.01
N ALA A 132 -5.80 -5.80 -0.66
CA ALA A 132 -6.46 -6.94 0.00
C ALA A 132 -5.51 -7.69 0.95
N GLN A 133 -4.23 -7.82 0.58
CA GLN A 133 -3.20 -8.37 1.47
C GLN A 133 -3.03 -7.50 2.72
N ALA A 134 -2.92 -6.18 2.55
CA ALA A 134 -2.80 -5.23 3.66
C ALA A 134 -4.04 -5.25 4.57
N ALA A 135 -5.24 -5.34 4.00
CA ALA A 135 -6.49 -5.43 4.75
C ALA A 135 -6.54 -6.67 5.66
N ILE A 136 -6.08 -7.84 5.19
CA ILE A 136 -6.02 -9.06 6.00
C ILE A 136 -5.07 -8.87 7.18
N VAL A 137 -3.87 -8.33 6.95
CA VAL A 137 -2.90 -8.07 8.02
C VAL A 137 -3.46 -7.08 9.05
N CYS A 138 -4.11 -6.01 8.59
CA CYS A 138 -4.75 -5.03 9.45
C CYS A 138 -5.89 -5.64 10.28
N SER A 139 -6.74 -6.48 9.67
CA SER A 139 -7.86 -7.13 10.36
C SER A 139 -7.39 -8.09 11.45
N PHE A 140 -6.30 -8.84 11.19
CA PHE A 140 -5.69 -9.72 12.17
C PHE A 140 -5.14 -8.92 13.36
N LEU A 141 -4.36 -7.87 13.10
CA LEU A 141 -3.81 -7.02 14.14
C LEU A 141 -4.88 -6.31 14.98
N ALA A 142 -5.95 -5.81 14.35
CA ALA A 142 -7.04 -5.16 15.06
C ALA A 142 -7.77 -6.15 16.00
N THR A 143 -8.00 -7.39 15.56
CA THR A 143 -8.66 -8.41 16.37
C THR A 143 -7.78 -8.89 17.53
N ASP A 144 -6.47 -9.03 17.32
CA ASP A 144 -5.54 -9.40 18.39
C ASP A 144 -5.34 -8.26 19.40
N PHE A 145 -5.37 -7.01 18.96
CA PHE A 145 -5.31 -5.85 19.85
C PHE A 145 -6.53 -5.75 20.77
N GLU A 146 -7.75 -5.98 20.23
CA GLU A 146 -8.98 -6.00 21.04
C GLU A 146 -9.03 -7.11 22.08
N LYS A 147 -8.35 -8.24 21.88
CA LYS A 147 -8.31 -9.34 22.85
C LYS A 147 -7.33 -9.12 24.01
N LEU A 148 -6.45 -8.13 23.89
CA LEU A 148 -5.41 -7.83 24.88
C LEU A 148 -5.86 -6.79 25.92
N PHE A 149 -7.01 -6.16 25.71
CA PHE A 149 -7.69 -5.20 26.59
C PHE A 149 -9.04 -5.74 27.07
#